data_AF-F7PFN0-F1
#
_entry.id   AF-F7PFN0-F1
#
_cell.length_a   1.000
_cell.length_b   1.000
_cell.length_c   1.000
_cell.angle_alpha   90.00
_cell.angle_beta   90.00
_cell.angle_gamma   90.00
#
_symmetry.space_group_name_H-M   'P 1'
#
loop_
_entity.id
_entity.type
_entity.pdbx_description
1 polymer ?
#
loop_
_entity_poly.entity_id
_entity_poly.type
_entity_poly.pdbx_seq_one_letter_code
_entity_poly.pdbx_strand_id
1 'polypeptide(L)'
;MPTSESCQICGHQNESILEEHHLIPARRNGPDSDENLVTVCPNCHKALENIYDRSFWELVEKRDIRREPEQAKMSEEELHEEANEIWGSE
;
A
#
# COMPACT_ATOMS: atom_id res chain seq x y z
N MET A 1 5.00 -20.30 12.19
CA MET A 1 4.89 -18.83 12.13
C MET A 1 6.05 -18.27 12.94
N PRO A 2 6.91 -17.43 12.37
CA PRO A 2 8.02 -16.84 13.11
C PRO A 2 7.45 -15.82 14.09
N THR A 3 7.43 -16.16 15.38
CA THR A 3 7.04 -15.24 16.45
C THR A 3 8.26 -14.37 16.77
N SER A 4 8.20 -13.08 16.44
CA SER A 4 9.22 -12.13 16.92
C SER A 4 9.16 -12.08 18.45
N GLU A 5 10.30 -12.18 19.13
CA GLU A 5 10.39 -12.07 20.60
C GLU A 5 10.25 -10.62 21.09
N SER A 6 10.07 -9.66 20.17
CA SER A 6 9.95 -8.24 20.47
C SER A 6 8.96 -7.52 19.55
N CYS A 7 8.39 -6.43 20.06
CA CYS A 7 7.60 -5.50 19.26
C CYS A 7 8.48 -4.87 18.17
N GLN A 8 8.11 -5.05 16.91
CA GLN A 8 8.89 -4.56 15.77
C GLN A 8 8.83 -3.03 15.58
N ILE A 9 8.02 -2.32 16.37
CA ILE A 9 7.90 -0.85 16.36
C ILE A 9 8.75 -0.20 17.46
N CYS A 10 8.57 -0.63 18.71
CA CYS A 10 9.19 0.02 19.87
C CYS A 10 10.23 -0.84 20.59
N GLY A 11 10.44 -2.08 20.17
CA GLY A 11 11.41 -3.00 20.77
C GLY A 11 11.01 -3.58 22.12
N HIS A 12 9.76 -3.38 22.58
CA HIS A 12 9.28 -3.97 23.83
C HIS A 12 9.35 -5.51 23.79
N GLN A 13 9.94 -6.12 24.82
CA GLN A 13 10.18 -7.56 24.92
C GLN A 13 9.32 -8.14 26.04
N ASN A 14 8.21 -8.74 25.65
CA ASN A 14 7.36 -9.55 26.51
C ASN A 14 6.41 -10.36 25.62
N GLU A 15 6.83 -11.56 25.23
CA GLU A 15 6.08 -12.44 24.33
C GLU A 15 4.63 -12.66 24.76
N SER A 16 4.35 -12.69 26.07
CA SER A 16 3.00 -12.94 26.59
C SER A 16 1.98 -11.86 26.27
N ILE A 17 2.43 -10.69 25.81
CA ILE A 17 1.55 -9.57 25.41
C ILE A 17 1.74 -9.16 23.95
N LEU A 18 2.61 -9.82 23.20
CA LEU A 18 2.79 -9.50 21.79
C LEU A 18 1.60 -10.03 20.99
N GLU A 19 1.19 -9.25 20.00
CA GLU A 19 0.04 -9.50 19.15
C GLU A 19 0.47 -9.38 17.68
N GLU A 20 -0.13 -10.19 16.82
CA GLU A 20 0.01 -10.04 15.37
C GLU A 20 -0.99 -8.99 14.87
N HIS A 21 -0.51 -8.06 14.05
CA HIS A 21 -1.32 -7.04 13.40
C HIS A 21 -1.18 -7.13 11.88
N HIS A 22 -2.29 -7.08 11.17
CA HIS A 22 -2.29 -7.02 9.70
C HIS A 22 -2.08 -5.59 9.22
N LEU A 23 -1.03 -5.34 8.42
CA LEU A 23 -0.77 -4.05 7.77
C LEU A 23 -1.89 -3.65 6.80
N ILE A 24 -2.36 -4.63 6.01
CA ILE A 24 -3.60 -4.56 5.24
C ILE A 24 -4.64 -5.37 6.01
N PRO A 25 -5.71 -4.75 6.56
CA PRO A 25 -6.70 -5.45 7.34
C PRO A 25 -7.40 -6.57 6.57
N ALA A 26 -7.75 -7.67 7.25
CA ALA A 26 -8.47 -8.80 6.64
C ALA A 26 -9.80 -8.38 5.97
N ARG A 27 -10.52 -7.40 6.55
CA ARG A 27 -11.74 -6.81 5.96
C ARG A 27 -11.52 -6.13 4.59
N ARG A 28 -10.27 -5.91 4.20
CA ARG A 28 -9.83 -5.39 2.89
C ARG A 28 -9.08 -6.44 2.06
N ASN A 29 -9.31 -7.72 2.34
CA ASN A 29 -8.62 -8.86 1.71
C ASN A 29 -7.09 -8.82 1.88
N GLY A 30 -6.61 -8.30 3.01
CA GLY A 30 -5.20 -8.43 3.36
C GLY A 30 -4.82 -9.88 3.62
N PRO A 31 -3.69 -10.38 3.09
CA PRO A 31 -3.29 -11.77 3.22
C PRO A 31 -2.75 -12.10 4.61
N ASP A 32 -2.90 -13.36 5.05
CA ASP A 32 -2.21 -13.91 6.22
C ASP A 32 -0.77 -14.35 5.85
N SER A 33 0.03 -13.42 5.34
CA SER A 33 1.44 -13.67 5.00
C SER A 33 2.37 -12.95 5.97
N ASP A 34 3.58 -13.49 6.17
CA ASP A 34 4.63 -12.87 7.00
C ASP A 34 4.97 -11.43 6.55
N GLU A 35 4.73 -11.09 5.28
CA GLU A 35 4.92 -9.75 4.72
C GLU A 35 3.82 -8.75 5.11
N ASN A 36 2.63 -9.25 5.48
CA ASN A 36 1.48 -8.44 5.88
C ASN A 36 1.21 -8.50 7.39
N LEU A 37 1.89 -9.38 8.12
CA LEU A 37 1.79 -9.52 9.57
C LEU A 37 2.99 -8.84 10.25
N VAL A 38 2.71 -8.08 11.31
CA VAL A 38 3.74 -7.47 12.16
C VAL A 38 3.47 -7.82 13.62
N THR A 39 4.50 -8.24 14.35
CA THR A 39 4.42 -8.50 15.79
C THR A 39 4.62 -7.21 16.57
N VAL A 40 3.62 -6.81 17.35
CA VAL A 40 3.60 -5.55 18.09
C VAL A 40 3.09 -5.73 19.52
N CYS A 41 3.44 -4.79 20.42
CA CYS A 41 2.82 -4.75 21.75
C CYS A 41 1.44 -4.07 21.70
N PRO A 42 0.59 -4.21 22.73
CA PRO A 42 -0.80 -3.73 22.69
C PRO A 42 -0.91 -2.21 22.52
N ASN A 43 0.07 -1.46 23.03
CA ASN A 43 0.14 -0.01 22.86
C ASN A 43 0.41 0.39 21.40
N CYS A 44 1.36 -0.28 20.76
CA CYS A 44 1.69 -0.05 19.35
C CYS A 44 0.56 -0.54 18.44
N HIS A 45 -0.07 -1.67 18.77
CA HIS A 45 -1.22 -2.17 18.04
C HIS A 45 -2.36 -1.14 18.03
N LYS A 46 -2.72 -0.62 19.20
CA LYS A 46 -3.74 0.44 19.32
C LYS A 46 -3.34 1.71 18.58
N ALA A 47 -2.06 2.07 18.56
CA ALA A 47 -1.58 3.23 17.81
C ALA A 47 -1.79 3.04 16.29
N LEU A 48 -1.47 1.86 15.75
CA LEU A 48 -1.70 1.54 14.34
C LEU A 48 -3.19 1.59 13.97
N GLU A 49 -4.06 0.98 14.78
CA GLU A 49 -5.52 1.03 14.57
C GLU A 49 -6.07 2.46 14.53
N ASN A 50 -5.49 3.39 15.31
CA ASN A 50 -5.87 4.80 15.28
C ASN A 50 -5.33 5.55 14.05
N ILE A 51 -4.15 5.18 13.54
CA ILE A 51 -3.57 5.78 12.33
C ILE A 51 -4.34 5.30 11.08
N TYR A 52 -4.70 4.02 11.05
CA TYR A 52 -5.41 3.35 9.96
C TYR A 52 -6.93 3.39 10.16
N ASP A 53 -7.43 4.52 10.63
CA ASP A 53 -8.85 4.69 10.80
C ASP A 53 -9.59 4.65 9.46
N ARG A 54 -10.92 4.76 9.52
CA ARG A 54 -11.76 4.77 8.33
C ARG A 54 -11.33 5.84 7.31
N SER A 55 -10.89 7.01 7.78
CA SER A 55 -10.55 8.14 6.91
C SER A 55 -9.25 7.91 6.13
N PHE A 56 -8.24 7.32 6.76
CA PHE A 56 -7.00 6.92 6.09
C PHE A 56 -7.30 6.00 4.90
N TRP A 57 -8.12 5.00 5.15
CA TRP A 57 -8.46 3.96 4.21
C TRP A 57 -9.35 4.44 3.05
N GLU A 58 -10.25 5.40 3.31
CA GLU A 58 -10.99 6.13 2.26
C GLU A 58 -10.04 6.96 1.37
N LEU A 59 -8.96 7.52 1.92
CA LEU A 59 -7.96 8.25 1.15
C LEU A 59 -7.10 7.33 0.28
N VAL A 60 -6.70 6.17 0.82
CA VAL A 60 -5.94 5.16 0.07
C VAL A 60 -6.72 4.67 -1.14
N GLU A 61 -8.03 4.41 -0.99
CA GLU A 61 -8.90 3.98 -2.11
C GLU A 61 -9.09 5.07 -3.17
N LYS A 62 -9.21 6.33 -2.75
CA LYS A 62 -9.33 7.47 -3.70
C LYS A 62 -8.02 7.78 -4.42
N ARG A 63 -6.90 7.39 -3.84
CA ARG A 63 -5.56 7.48 -4.44
C ARG A 63 -5.19 6.14 -5.05
N ASP A 64 -6.03 5.56 -5.90
CA ASP A 64 -5.54 4.51 -6.79
C ASP A 64 -4.49 5.14 -7.73
N ILE A 65 -3.24 5.18 -7.26
CA ILE A 65 -2.05 5.70 -7.97
C ILE A 65 -1.72 4.74 -9.14
N ARG A 66 -2.32 3.55 -9.15
CA ARG A 66 -2.53 2.75 -10.35
C ARG A 66 -3.61 3.40 -11.22
N ARG A 67 -3.32 4.57 -11.79
CA ARG A 67 -3.94 4.90 -13.07
C ARG A 67 -3.56 3.77 -14.02
N GLU A 68 -4.55 3.08 -14.58
CA GLU A 68 -4.30 2.21 -15.73
C GLU A 68 -3.53 3.00 -16.80
N PRO A 69 -2.58 2.38 -17.51
CA PRO A 69 -1.92 3.00 -18.66
C PRO A 69 -2.89 3.32 -19.81
N GLU A 70 -4.19 3.05 -19.66
CA GLU A 70 -5.22 3.25 -20.68
C GLU A 70 -5.43 4.73 -21.06
N GLN A 71 -5.02 5.68 -20.21
CA GLN A 71 -5.07 7.12 -20.53
C GLN A 71 -3.77 7.66 -21.16
N ALA A 72 -2.77 6.80 -21.44
CA ALA A 72 -1.52 7.16 -22.10
C ALA A 72 -1.42 6.62 -23.53
N LYS A 73 -2.55 6.34 -24.19
CA LYS A 73 -2.58 6.06 -25.62
C LYS A 73 -2.93 7.36 -26.36
N MET A 74 -1.91 8.04 -26.89
CA MET A 74 -2.15 8.90 -28.05
C MET A 74 -2.73 8.03 -29.14
N SER A 75 -3.77 8.54 -29.81
CA SER A 75 -4.31 7.90 -31.01
C SER A 75 -3.20 7.76 -32.07
N GLU A 76 -3.29 6.74 -32.92
CA GLU A 76 -2.37 6.55 -34.05
C GLU A 76 -2.34 7.79 -34.98
N GLU A 77 -3.42 8.57 -34.95
CA GLU A 77 -3.60 9.84 -35.67
C GLU A 77 -2.73 10.95 -35.06
N GLU A 78 -2.76 11.12 -33.73
CA GLU A 78 -1.91 12.09 -33.01
C GLU A 78 -0.41 11.77 -33.15
N LEU A 79 -0.04 10.48 -33.18
CA LEU A 79 1.35 10.05 -33.43
C LEU A 79 1.83 10.37 -34.85
N HIS A 80 0.93 10.30 -35.85
CA HIS A 80 1.25 10.62 -37.24
C HIS A 80 1.39 12.13 -37.46
N GLU A 81 0.54 12.95 -36.84
CA GLU A 81 0.65 14.41 -36.90
C GLU A 81 1.96 14.89 -36.28
N GLU A 82 2.31 14.40 -35.09
CA GLU A 82 3.55 14.81 -34.41
C GLU A 82 4.81 14.34 -35.18
N ALA A 83 4.79 13.14 -35.76
CA ALA A 83 5.88 12.66 -36.61
C ALA A 83 6.05 13.50 -37.89
N ASN A 84 4.94 13.94 -38.50
CA ASN A 84 4.96 14.81 -39.67
C ASN A 84 5.40 16.23 -39.33
N GLU A 85 5.10 16.76 -38.14
CA GLU A 85 5.63 18.06 -37.71
C GLU A 85 7.15 18.01 -37.45
N ILE A 86 7.67 16.89 -36.92
CA ILE A 86 9.09 16.76 -36.58
C ILE A 86 9.95 16.43 -37.81
N TRP A 87 9.46 15.60 -38.73
CA TRP A 87 10.23 15.07 -39.87
C TRP A 87 9.69 15.48 -41.24
N GLY A 88 8.54 16.16 -41.33
CA GLY A 88 7.87 16.54 -42.58
C GLY A 88 8.30 17.89 -43.16
N SER A 89 9.56 18.28 -43.01
CA SER A 89 10.13 19.41 -43.76
C SER A 89 11.27 18.96 -44.66
N GLU A 90 10.90 18.50 -45.85
CA GLU A 90 11.71 18.59 -47.07
C GLU A 90 10.95 19.37 -48.15
#